data_AF-A0A140K935-F1
#
_entry.id   AF-A0A140K935-F1
#
_cell.length_a   1.000
_cell.length_b   1.000
_cell.length_c   1.000
_cell.angle_alpha   90.00
_cell.angle_beta   90.00
_cell.angle_gamma   90.00
#
_symmetry.space_group_name_H-M   'P 1'
#
loop_
_entity.id
_entity.type
_entity.pdbx_description
1 polymer ?
#
loop_
_entity_poly.entity_id
_entity_poly.type
_entity_poly.pdbx_seq_one_letter_code
_entity_poly.pdbx_strand_id
1 'polypeptide(L)'
;MVKDTSNILVIEPLSLPETNTDAFIITLQYTLERAIQALYKLENDELASERVGKGKYLLFWEAAEGGAGVLSQILEDFTSFQKIAQEALDICHFLEPKDSCAQACYQCLLSYRNQFDHPHLNRYLISEFLKQLEHSQVALEQDTRSRLEHYQTLLEQTDPNSQFERVVLKAIYEQGIKLPDSAQELIPEANCKPDFIYKKAKIAIFCDGSVHDSPEQQQRDRVQRENLESVTGYMAVSINYQEDLLSQLEYLHSLI
;
A
#
# COMPACT_ATOMS: atom_id res chain seq x y z
N MET A 1 -32.15 22.47 -13.77
CA MET A 1 -31.28 22.41 -12.59
C MET A 1 -30.27 21.32 -12.87
N VAL A 2 -29.03 21.69 -13.19
CA VAL A 2 -27.94 20.72 -13.35
C VAL A 2 -27.60 20.22 -11.95
N LYS A 3 -27.63 18.91 -11.75
CA LYS A 3 -27.14 18.28 -10.52
C LYS A 3 -25.71 17.88 -10.81
N ASP A 4 -24.78 18.47 -10.09
CA ASP A 4 -23.37 18.08 -10.14
C ASP A 4 -23.04 17.24 -8.91
N THR A 5 -22.13 16.29 -9.08
CA THR A 5 -21.67 15.37 -8.04
C THR A 5 -20.17 15.32 -8.07
N SER A 6 -19.53 15.64 -6.95
CA SER A 6 -18.08 15.65 -6.80
C SER A 6 -17.65 14.66 -5.73
N ASN A 7 -16.52 13.98 -5.96
CA ASN A 7 -15.91 13.16 -4.92
C ASN A 7 -15.25 14.05 -3.86
N ILE A 8 -15.29 13.58 -2.62
CA ILE A 8 -14.62 14.22 -1.50
C ILE A 8 -13.77 13.19 -0.73
N LEU A 9 -12.64 13.63 -0.21
CA LEU A 9 -11.76 12.86 0.67
C LEU A 9 -11.51 13.68 1.94
N VAL A 10 -11.79 13.10 3.10
CA VAL A 10 -11.54 13.73 4.40
C VAL A 10 -10.44 12.96 5.11
N ILE A 11 -9.38 13.67 5.49
CA ILE A 11 -8.23 13.11 6.20
C ILE A 11 -8.19 13.70 7.62
N GLU A 12 -8.13 12.83 8.64
CA GLU A 12 -7.82 13.19 10.02
C GLU A 12 -6.38 12.75 10.34
N PRO A 13 -5.41 13.69 10.47
CA PRO A 13 -4.06 13.33 10.89
C PRO A 13 -4.04 12.95 12.38
N LEU A 14 -3.59 11.74 12.72
CA LEU A 14 -3.67 11.21 14.09
C LEU A 14 -2.36 11.34 14.91
N SER A 15 -1.21 11.51 14.26
CA SER A 15 0.12 11.61 14.91
C SER A 15 0.73 12.99 14.68
N LEU A 16 0.12 14.01 15.28
CA LEU A 16 0.53 15.40 15.13
C LEU A 16 1.72 15.76 16.05
N PRO A 17 2.63 16.65 15.64
CA PRO A 17 3.71 17.12 16.50
C PRO A 17 3.17 17.99 17.64
N GLU A 18 3.80 17.91 18.82
CA GLU A 18 3.45 18.72 20.01
C GLU A 18 3.67 20.23 19.80
N THR A 19 4.65 20.58 18.96
CA THR A 19 4.99 21.96 18.61
C THR A 19 4.77 22.20 17.12
N ASN A 20 4.41 23.43 16.75
CA ASN A 20 4.16 23.84 15.36
C ASN A 20 3.04 23.04 14.67
N THR A 21 2.06 22.53 15.42
CA THR A 21 0.95 21.73 14.90
C THR A 21 0.20 22.43 13.77
N ASP A 22 -0.12 23.72 13.92
CA ASP A 22 -0.81 24.48 12.88
C ASP A 22 0.02 24.58 11.58
N ALA A 23 1.30 24.94 11.71
CA ALA A 23 2.22 25.01 10.58
C ALA A 23 2.44 23.65 9.91
N PHE A 24 2.48 22.57 10.69
CA PHE A 24 2.53 21.21 10.19
C PHE A 24 1.29 20.87 9.37
N ILE A 25 0.08 21.14 9.88
CA ILE A 25 -1.18 20.84 9.19
C ILE A 25 -1.31 21.67 7.91
N ILE A 26 -0.96 22.96 7.95
CA ILE A 26 -0.94 23.85 6.77
C ILE A 26 0.02 23.30 5.72
N THR A 27 1.24 22.95 6.13
CA THR A 27 2.26 22.39 5.23
C THR A 27 1.80 21.05 4.65
N LEU A 28 1.23 20.17 5.47
CA LEU A 28 0.75 18.86 5.07
C LEU A 28 -0.37 18.97 4.03
N GLN A 29 -1.35 19.86 4.25
CA GLN A 29 -2.44 20.09 3.30
C GLN A 29 -1.91 20.41 1.89
N TYR A 30 -1.07 21.45 1.79
CA TYR A 30 -0.57 21.88 0.48
C TYR A 30 0.41 20.89 -0.14
N THR A 31 1.13 20.14 0.70
CA THR A 31 2.00 19.07 0.22
C THR A 31 1.18 17.96 -0.42
N LEU A 32 0.14 17.47 0.27
CA LEU A 32 -0.74 16.41 -0.25
C LEU A 32 -1.54 16.87 -1.47
N GLU A 33 -2.07 18.10 -1.46
CA GLU A 33 -2.78 18.67 -2.62
C GLU A 33 -1.90 18.61 -3.87
N ARG A 34 -0.66 19.11 -3.76
CA ARG A 34 0.26 19.16 -4.90
C ARG A 34 0.76 17.78 -5.32
N ALA A 35 1.01 16.89 -4.37
CA ALA A 35 1.44 15.52 -4.67
C ALA A 35 0.34 14.73 -5.38
N ILE A 36 -0.92 14.85 -4.95
CA ILE A 36 -2.06 14.24 -5.64
C ILE A 36 -2.20 14.84 -7.05
N GLN A 37 -2.13 16.17 -7.17
CA GLN A 37 -2.22 16.82 -8.48
C GLN A 37 -1.13 16.34 -9.45
N ALA A 38 0.13 16.26 -8.99
CA ALA A 38 1.24 15.84 -9.83
C ALA A 38 1.14 14.35 -10.21
N LEU A 39 0.91 13.47 -9.23
CA LEU A 39 0.85 12.02 -9.43
C LEU A 39 -0.27 11.61 -10.39
N TYR A 40 -1.45 12.22 -10.24
CA TYR A 40 -2.62 11.92 -11.06
C TYR A 40 -2.79 12.87 -12.25
N LYS A 41 -1.82 13.76 -12.49
CA LYS A 41 -1.78 14.72 -13.61
C LYS A 41 -3.03 15.60 -13.69
N LEU A 42 -3.48 16.08 -12.53
CA LEU A 42 -4.57 17.04 -12.42
C LEU A 42 -4.06 18.47 -12.63
N GLU A 43 -4.88 19.30 -13.24
CA GLU A 43 -4.68 20.73 -13.28
C GLU A 43 -4.94 21.36 -11.89
N ASN A 44 -4.37 22.55 -11.67
CA ASN A 44 -4.40 23.21 -10.35
C ASN A 44 -5.82 23.58 -9.85
N ASP A 45 -6.81 23.58 -10.73
CA ASP A 45 -8.22 23.87 -10.45
C ASP A 45 -9.11 22.63 -10.42
N GLU A 46 -8.58 21.43 -10.70
CA GLU A 46 -9.34 20.18 -10.67
C GLU A 46 -9.38 19.53 -9.29
N LEU A 47 -8.41 19.84 -8.42
CA LEU A 47 -8.40 19.44 -7.02
C LEU A 47 -8.25 20.66 -6.13
N ALA A 48 -9.10 20.76 -5.11
CA ALA A 48 -8.99 21.78 -4.09
C ALA A 48 -8.99 21.16 -2.69
N SER A 49 -8.39 21.87 -1.74
CA SER A 49 -8.37 21.46 -0.35
C SER A 49 -8.68 22.60 0.63
N GLU A 50 -9.22 22.22 1.79
CA GLU A 50 -9.54 23.13 2.88
C GLU A 50 -9.31 22.46 4.25
N ARG A 51 -8.92 23.26 5.25
CA ARG A 51 -8.84 22.84 6.65
C ARG A 51 -10.20 23.07 7.33
N VAL A 52 -10.88 22.00 7.72
CA VAL A 52 -12.18 22.08 8.39
C VAL A 52 -12.10 21.59 9.84
N GLY A 53 -13.13 21.89 10.64
CA GLY A 53 -13.16 21.51 12.06
C GLY A 53 -12.05 22.14 12.88
N LYS A 54 -11.71 23.43 12.62
CA LYS A 54 -10.60 24.16 13.25
C LYS A 54 -9.22 23.53 12.99
N GLY A 55 -9.00 23.04 11.78
CA GLY A 55 -7.74 22.39 11.39
C GLY A 55 -7.65 20.92 11.75
N LYS A 56 -8.69 20.34 12.36
CA LYS A 56 -8.72 18.90 12.68
C LYS A 56 -8.72 18.01 11.44
N TYR A 57 -9.37 18.46 10.38
CA TYR A 57 -9.57 17.68 9.17
C TYR A 57 -9.04 18.42 7.94
N LEU A 58 -8.44 17.66 7.03
CA LEU A 58 -8.12 18.11 5.67
C LEU A 58 -9.21 17.57 4.73
N LEU A 59 -9.99 18.47 4.15
CA LEU A 59 -10.99 18.15 3.14
C LEU A 59 -10.38 18.39 1.78
N PHE A 60 -10.45 17.39 0.90
CA PHE A 60 -10.13 17.46 -0.51
C PHE A 60 -11.39 17.21 -1.31
N TRP A 61 -11.58 17.93 -2.43
CA TRP A 61 -12.68 17.67 -3.35
C TRP A 61 -12.26 17.92 -4.80
N GLU A 62 -12.87 17.14 -5.69
CA GLU A 62 -12.71 17.31 -7.13
C GLU A 62 -13.58 18.49 -7.59
N ALA A 63 -12.93 19.55 -8.04
CA ALA A 63 -13.59 20.80 -8.43
C ALA A 63 -13.99 20.85 -9.91
N ALA A 64 -13.57 19.85 -10.71
CA ALA A 64 -14.00 19.67 -12.09
C ALA A 64 -15.44 19.14 -12.19
N GLU A 65 -16.21 19.65 -13.14
CA GLU A 65 -17.59 19.21 -13.41
C GLU A 65 -17.60 17.71 -13.77
N GLY A 66 -18.35 16.91 -13.01
CA GLY A 66 -18.41 15.45 -13.18
C GLY A 66 -17.34 14.63 -12.44
N GLY A 67 -16.37 15.27 -11.77
CA GLY A 67 -15.33 14.61 -10.97
C GLY A 67 -14.27 13.86 -11.80
N ALA A 68 -13.01 13.96 -11.39
CA ALA A 68 -11.90 13.24 -12.03
C ALA A 68 -11.84 11.75 -11.61
N GLY A 69 -12.51 11.37 -10.51
CA GLY A 69 -12.46 10.01 -9.96
C GLY A 69 -11.16 9.65 -9.24
N VAL A 70 -10.22 10.60 -9.14
CA VAL A 70 -8.91 10.43 -8.51
C VAL A 70 -9.04 10.12 -7.02
N LEU A 71 -9.96 10.78 -6.31
CA LEU A 71 -10.11 10.56 -4.87
C LEU A 71 -10.63 9.15 -4.56
N SER A 72 -11.47 8.59 -5.42
CA SER A 72 -11.90 7.19 -5.33
C SER A 72 -10.76 6.23 -5.66
N GLN A 73 -9.99 6.52 -6.71
CA GLN A 73 -8.83 5.70 -7.09
C GLN A 73 -7.79 5.61 -5.97
N ILE A 74 -7.57 6.69 -5.21
CA ILE A 74 -6.69 6.68 -4.03
C ILE A 74 -7.14 5.62 -3.01
N LEU A 75 -8.44 5.44 -2.80
CA LEU A 75 -8.97 4.46 -1.83
C LEU A 75 -8.97 3.02 -2.35
N GLU A 76 -8.96 2.84 -3.68
CA GLU A 76 -8.94 1.51 -4.33
C GLU A 76 -7.53 0.91 -4.43
N ASP A 77 -6.49 1.74 -4.42
CA ASP A 77 -5.08 1.32 -4.46
C ASP A 77 -4.46 1.35 -3.06
N PHE A 78 -4.14 0.16 -2.52
CA PHE A 78 -3.51 0.00 -1.21
C PHE A 78 -2.14 0.71 -1.09
N THR A 79 -1.46 0.96 -2.21
CA THR A 79 -0.15 1.63 -2.28
C THR A 79 -0.24 3.11 -2.66
N SER A 80 -1.45 3.66 -2.82
CA SER A 80 -1.65 5.03 -3.32
C SER A 80 -0.92 6.08 -2.46
N PHE A 81 -0.98 5.94 -1.13
CA PHE A 81 -0.30 6.85 -0.21
C PHE A 81 1.23 6.72 -0.22
N GLN A 82 1.77 5.57 -0.60
CA GLN A 82 3.22 5.42 -0.83
C GLN A 82 3.65 6.25 -2.02
N LYS A 83 2.90 6.15 -3.13
CA LYS A 83 3.15 6.91 -4.36
C LYS A 83 2.99 8.41 -4.12
N ILE A 84 1.94 8.82 -3.39
CA ILE A 84 1.72 10.21 -3.00
C ILE A 84 2.85 10.72 -2.11
N ALA A 85 3.33 9.91 -1.15
CA ALA A 85 4.45 10.29 -0.29
C ALA A 85 5.74 10.47 -1.09
N GLN A 86 6.03 9.59 -2.05
CA GLN A 86 7.19 9.70 -2.91
C GLN A 86 7.17 10.97 -3.75
N GLU A 87 6.03 11.26 -4.38
CA GLU A 87 5.82 12.50 -5.15
C GLU A 87 5.94 13.73 -4.25
N ALA A 88 5.40 13.67 -3.03
CA ALA A 88 5.51 14.74 -2.05
C ALA A 88 6.96 15.00 -1.60
N LEU A 89 7.76 13.95 -1.42
CA LEU A 89 9.18 14.06 -1.08
C LEU A 89 9.96 14.74 -2.20
N ASP A 90 9.65 14.41 -3.46
CA ASP A 90 10.26 15.03 -4.63
C ASP A 90 9.88 16.51 -4.78
N ILE A 91 8.58 16.82 -4.73
CA ILE A 91 8.05 18.19 -4.77
C ILE A 91 8.66 19.04 -3.67
N CYS A 92 8.83 18.48 -2.47
CA CYS A 92 9.48 19.17 -1.35
C CYS A 92 11.01 19.25 -1.46
N HIS A 93 11.62 18.86 -2.57
CA HIS A 93 13.07 18.89 -2.81
C HIS A 93 13.87 18.10 -1.76
N PHE A 94 13.33 16.97 -1.30
CA PHE A 94 14.04 16.05 -0.41
C PHE A 94 14.82 14.98 -1.18
N LEU A 95 14.33 14.58 -2.36
CA LEU A 95 15.03 13.65 -3.26
C LEU A 95 16.10 14.39 -4.08
N GLU A 96 15.71 15.51 -4.70
CA GLU A 96 16.63 16.43 -5.38
C GLU A 96 16.72 17.77 -4.62
N PRO A 97 17.77 17.99 -3.81
CA PRO A 97 17.93 19.21 -3.05
C PRO A 97 18.02 20.46 -3.93
N LYS A 98 17.37 21.52 -3.47
CA LYS A 98 17.38 22.83 -4.13
C LYS A 98 17.84 23.93 -3.18
N ASP A 99 19.05 24.43 -3.39
CA ASP A 99 19.69 25.43 -2.52
C ASP A 99 18.88 26.72 -2.37
N SER A 100 18.13 27.12 -3.41
CA SER A 100 17.30 28.32 -3.36
C SER A 100 15.99 28.13 -2.57
N CYS A 101 15.68 26.92 -2.11
CA CYS A 101 14.50 26.63 -1.31
C CYS A 101 14.87 26.54 0.17
N ALA A 102 14.59 27.62 0.91
CA ALA A 102 14.76 27.66 2.37
C ALA A 102 13.67 26.80 3.05
N GLN A 103 12.52 27.40 3.40
CA GLN A 103 11.40 26.70 4.05
C GLN A 103 10.33 26.25 3.05
N ALA A 104 10.07 27.06 2.03
CA ALA A 104 9.18 26.77 0.91
C ALA A 104 9.52 27.69 -0.28
N CYS A 105 9.12 27.30 -1.49
CA CYS A 105 9.26 28.08 -2.71
C CYS A 105 8.10 27.82 -3.67
N TYR A 106 7.97 28.61 -4.73
CA TYR A 106 6.88 28.46 -5.72
C TYR A 106 6.90 27.15 -6.52
N GLN A 107 8.06 26.48 -6.56
CA GLN A 107 8.19 25.17 -7.21
C GLN A 107 7.83 24.01 -6.25
N CYS A 108 7.72 24.28 -4.94
CA CYS A 108 7.23 23.30 -3.97
C CYS A 108 5.88 23.75 -3.40
N LEU A 109 5.82 24.45 -2.26
CA LEU A 109 4.59 24.67 -1.51
C LEU A 109 3.94 26.05 -1.71
N LEU A 110 4.66 27.06 -2.20
CA LEU A 110 4.09 28.39 -2.37
C LEU A 110 3.24 28.45 -3.64
N SER A 111 2.06 29.07 -3.53
CA SER A 111 1.21 29.43 -4.64
C SER A 111 0.60 30.81 -4.42
N TYR A 112 0.03 31.40 -5.47
CA TYR A 112 -0.70 32.66 -5.30
C TYR A 112 -2.00 32.47 -4.50
N ARG A 113 -2.55 31.25 -4.45
CA ARG A 113 -3.81 30.92 -3.76
C ARG A 113 -3.63 30.82 -2.24
N ASN A 114 -2.41 30.51 -1.77
CA ASN A 114 -2.11 30.29 -0.35
C ASN A 114 -1.24 31.38 0.28
N GLN A 115 -1.23 32.62 -0.26
CA GLN A 115 -0.39 33.71 0.22
C GLN A 115 -0.50 33.99 1.73
N PHE A 116 -1.71 33.87 2.29
CA PHE A 116 -1.94 34.06 3.73
C PHE A 116 -1.25 33.00 4.59
N ASP A 117 -1.00 31.82 4.03
CA ASP A 117 -0.36 30.70 4.72
C ASP A 117 1.17 30.67 4.51
N HIS A 118 1.73 31.51 3.63
CA HIS A 118 3.17 31.54 3.34
C HIS A 118 4.06 31.62 4.59
N PRO A 119 3.74 32.42 5.63
CA PRO A 119 4.56 32.49 6.85
C PRO A 119 4.59 31.18 7.66
N HIS A 120 3.65 30.26 7.42
CA HIS A 120 3.52 29.00 8.15
C HIS A 120 4.05 27.80 7.36
N LEU A 121 4.29 27.97 6.06
CA LEU A 121 4.76 26.90 5.18
C LEU A 121 6.23 26.56 5.44
N ASN A 122 6.49 25.33 5.85
CA ASN A 122 7.84 24.85 6.08
C ASN A 122 7.94 23.35 5.76
N ARG A 123 8.55 23.03 4.61
CA ARG A 123 8.72 21.66 4.09
C ARG A 123 9.33 20.71 5.11
N TYR A 124 10.26 21.18 5.94
CA TYR A 124 10.97 20.32 6.90
C TYR A 124 10.06 19.77 8.01
N LEU A 125 8.91 20.41 8.28
CA LEU A 125 7.98 19.95 9.32
C LEU A 125 7.36 18.59 8.99
N ILE A 126 7.24 18.26 7.69
CA ILE A 126 6.53 17.08 7.22
C ILE A 126 7.46 15.98 6.68
N SER A 127 8.78 16.20 6.65
CA SER A 127 9.76 15.24 6.10
C SER A 127 9.63 13.84 6.71
N GLU A 128 9.69 13.74 8.04
CA GLU A 128 9.62 12.43 8.71
C GLU A 128 8.24 11.79 8.57
N PHE A 129 7.19 12.60 8.54
CA PHE A 129 5.83 12.11 8.29
C PHE A 129 5.69 11.52 6.89
N LEU A 130 6.24 12.18 5.86
CA LEU A 130 6.22 11.66 4.49
C LEU A 130 7.00 10.35 4.36
N LYS A 131 8.18 10.23 4.99
CA LYS A 131 8.95 8.97 4.98
C LYS A 131 8.19 7.82 5.63
N GLN A 132 7.43 8.10 6.70
CA GLN A 132 6.54 7.11 7.30
C GLN A 132 5.40 6.73 6.35
N LEU A 133 4.84 7.72 5.65
CA LEU A 133 3.76 7.54 4.69
C LEU A 133 4.20 6.74 3.45
N GLU A 134 5.46 6.87 3.03
CA GLU A 134 6.09 6.09 1.94
C GLU A 134 6.06 4.58 2.19
N HIS A 135 6.04 4.17 3.46
CA HIS A 135 5.95 2.76 3.86
C HIS A 135 4.56 2.37 4.40
N SER A 136 3.56 3.24 4.24
CA SER A 136 2.19 2.99 4.72
C SER A 136 1.31 2.33 3.67
N GLN A 137 0.16 1.79 4.07
CA GLN A 137 -0.83 1.26 3.15
C GLN A 137 -2.22 1.79 3.48
N VAL A 138 -3.01 1.98 2.44
CA VAL A 138 -4.45 2.21 2.61
C VAL A 138 -5.08 0.90 3.04
N ALA A 139 -5.99 0.95 4.00
CA ALA A 139 -6.82 -0.19 4.34
C ALA A 139 -8.21 0.32 4.71
N LEU A 140 -9.25 -0.33 4.19
CA LEU A 140 -10.61 -0.06 4.63
C LEU A 140 -10.79 -0.64 6.04
N GLU A 141 -11.52 0.05 6.92
CA GLU A 141 -11.68 -0.41 8.31
C GLU A 141 -12.36 -1.80 8.37
N GLN A 142 -13.30 -2.06 7.46
CA GLN A 142 -13.93 -3.38 7.30
C GLN A 142 -12.94 -4.43 6.78
N ASP A 143 -12.10 -4.06 5.80
CA ASP A 143 -11.05 -4.94 5.29
C ASP A 143 -9.99 -5.21 6.35
N THR A 144 -9.66 -4.27 7.24
CA THR A 144 -8.61 -4.48 8.25
C THR A 144 -9.05 -5.49 9.31
N ARG A 145 -10.30 -5.36 9.79
CA ARG A 145 -10.88 -6.34 10.74
C ARG A 145 -11.06 -7.69 10.05
N SER A 146 -11.62 -7.71 8.84
CA SER A 146 -11.81 -8.94 8.06
C SER A 146 -10.47 -9.59 7.69
N ARG A 147 -9.43 -8.81 7.38
CA ARG A 147 -8.08 -9.30 7.04
C ARG A 147 -7.35 -9.84 8.25
N LEU A 148 -7.50 -9.23 9.43
CA LEU A 148 -6.96 -9.78 10.67
C LEU A 148 -7.64 -11.11 11.04
N GLU A 149 -8.97 -11.16 10.97
CA GLU A 149 -9.75 -12.39 11.20
C GLU A 149 -9.38 -13.49 10.18
N HIS A 150 -9.22 -13.13 8.91
CA HIS A 150 -8.79 -14.04 7.85
C HIS A 150 -7.35 -14.52 8.06
N TYR A 151 -6.44 -13.62 8.44
CA TYR A 151 -5.08 -13.98 8.81
C TYR A 151 -5.04 -14.98 9.97
N GLN A 152 -5.82 -14.74 11.03
CA GLN A 152 -5.93 -15.66 12.17
C GLN A 152 -6.48 -17.02 11.73
N THR A 153 -7.50 -17.03 10.87
CA THR A 153 -8.09 -18.25 10.32
C THR A 153 -7.06 -19.05 9.50
N LEU A 154 -6.29 -18.39 8.63
CA LEU A 154 -5.21 -19.03 7.87
C LEU A 154 -4.10 -19.56 8.79
N LEU A 155 -3.74 -18.81 9.83
CA LEU A 155 -2.72 -19.20 10.79
C LEU A 155 -3.10 -20.48 11.54
N GLU A 156 -4.38 -20.64 11.90
CA GLU A 156 -4.91 -21.86 12.52
C GLU A 156 -4.89 -23.07 11.58
N GLN A 157 -4.94 -22.84 10.27
CA GLN A 157 -4.94 -23.88 9.24
C GLN A 157 -3.53 -24.32 8.80
N THR A 158 -2.47 -23.55 9.11
CA THR A 158 -1.06 -23.91 8.82
C THR A 158 -0.64 -25.22 9.49
N ASP A 159 0.32 -25.95 8.91
CA ASP A 159 0.85 -27.17 9.52
C ASP A 159 1.55 -26.81 10.86
N PRO A 160 1.13 -27.39 12.01
CA PRO A 160 1.77 -27.12 13.30
C PRO A 160 3.26 -27.52 13.35
N ASN A 161 3.72 -28.39 12.46
CA ASN A 161 5.12 -28.82 12.37
C ASN A 161 5.97 -27.93 11.44
N SER A 162 5.35 -27.01 10.69
CA SER A 162 6.02 -26.13 9.74
C SER A 162 6.06 -24.69 10.27
N GLN A 163 7.14 -24.35 10.99
CA GLN A 163 7.34 -22.98 11.45
C GLN A 163 7.52 -22.00 10.27
N PHE A 164 8.03 -22.48 9.14
CA PHE A 164 8.32 -21.66 7.99
C PHE A 164 7.05 -21.13 7.31
N GLU A 165 5.99 -21.94 7.20
CA GLU A 165 4.67 -21.48 6.71
C GLU A 165 4.17 -20.25 7.48
N ARG A 166 4.33 -20.26 8.80
CA ARG A 166 3.90 -19.14 9.67
C ARG A 166 4.74 -17.90 9.45
N VAL A 167 6.04 -18.05 9.22
CA VAL A 167 6.95 -16.94 8.89
C VAL A 167 6.54 -16.31 7.56
N VAL A 168 6.27 -17.13 6.54
CA VAL A 168 5.81 -16.67 5.22
C VAL A 168 4.46 -15.95 5.33
N LEU A 169 3.46 -16.56 5.99
CA LEU A 169 2.14 -15.96 6.16
C LEU A 169 2.20 -14.63 6.92
N LYS A 170 3.02 -14.57 7.97
CA LYS A 170 3.26 -13.34 8.74
C LYS A 170 3.89 -12.25 7.86
N ALA A 171 4.88 -12.60 7.05
CA ALA A 171 5.51 -11.65 6.15
C ALA A 171 4.54 -11.15 5.06
N ILE A 172 3.69 -12.00 4.49
CA ILE A 172 2.59 -11.58 3.59
C ILE A 172 1.64 -10.62 4.32
N TYR A 173 1.31 -10.91 5.58
CA TYR A 173 0.46 -10.05 6.39
C TYR A 173 1.08 -8.67 6.64
N GLU A 174 2.34 -8.61 7.08
CA GLU A 174 3.07 -7.39 7.45
C GLU A 174 3.47 -6.53 6.26
N GLN A 175 3.81 -7.14 5.12
CA GLN A 175 4.05 -6.45 3.85
C GLN A 175 2.73 -6.02 3.18
N GLY A 176 1.59 -6.38 3.76
CA GLY A 176 0.28 -5.97 3.28
C GLY A 176 -0.12 -6.52 1.91
N ILE A 177 0.62 -7.52 1.43
CA ILE A 177 0.29 -8.32 0.26
C ILE A 177 -1.08 -8.97 0.51
N LYS A 178 -1.89 -9.14 -0.55
CA LYS A 178 -3.18 -9.81 -0.43
C LYS A 178 -2.99 -11.19 0.21
N LEU A 179 -3.78 -11.52 1.23
CA LEU A 179 -3.69 -12.83 1.90
C LEU A 179 -4.19 -13.95 0.96
N PRO A 180 -3.64 -15.16 1.08
CA PRO A 180 -4.17 -16.34 0.38
C PRO A 180 -5.65 -16.58 0.69
N ASP A 181 -6.40 -17.19 -0.23
CA ASP A 181 -7.81 -17.55 0.00
C ASP A 181 -7.96 -18.70 1.01
N SER A 182 -7.00 -19.62 1.04
CA SER A 182 -6.97 -20.74 1.97
C SER A 182 -5.56 -21.24 2.24
N ALA A 183 -5.38 -21.92 3.37
CA ALA A 183 -4.17 -22.66 3.68
C ALA A 183 -4.47 -24.16 3.71
N GLN A 184 -3.51 -24.99 3.27
CA GLN A 184 -3.60 -26.44 3.41
C GLN A 184 -4.90 -27.04 2.80
N GLU A 185 -5.39 -26.46 1.69
CA GLU A 185 -6.59 -26.96 0.99
C GLU A 185 -6.18 -28.01 -0.06
N LEU A 186 -6.86 -29.17 -0.05
CA LEU A 186 -6.62 -30.22 -1.04
C LEU A 186 -7.23 -29.81 -2.38
N ILE A 187 -6.41 -29.81 -3.43
CA ILE A 187 -6.83 -29.69 -4.82
C ILE A 187 -7.08 -31.13 -5.34
N PRO A 188 -8.35 -31.57 -5.45
CA PRO A 188 -8.67 -32.98 -5.68
C PRO A 188 -8.17 -33.51 -7.03
N GLU A 189 -8.15 -32.65 -8.05
CA GLU A 189 -7.78 -33.03 -9.42
C GLU A 189 -6.30 -33.42 -9.53
N ALA A 190 -5.43 -32.77 -8.75
CA ALA A 190 -4.00 -33.07 -8.70
C ALA A 190 -3.60 -33.93 -7.49
N ASN A 191 -4.56 -34.24 -6.60
CA ASN A 191 -4.30 -34.85 -5.29
C ASN A 191 -3.12 -34.18 -4.57
N CYS A 192 -3.10 -32.85 -4.60
CA CYS A 192 -2.02 -32.02 -4.09
C CYS A 192 -2.58 -31.03 -3.07
N LYS A 193 -1.82 -30.78 -2.01
CA LYS A 193 -2.20 -29.90 -0.92
C LYS A 193 -1.12 -28.83 -0.76
N PRO A 194 -1.24 -27.70 -1.47
CA PRO A 194 -0.34 -26.56 -1.32
C PRO A 194 -0.47 -25.96 0.09
N ASP A 195 0.58 -25.26 0.52
CA ASP A 195 0.57 -24.60 1.83
C ASP A 195 -0.40 -23.42 1.84
N PHE A 196 -0.42 -22.65 0.74
CA PHE A 196 -1.37 -21.56 0.54
C PHE A 196 -1.90 -21.51 -0.89
N ILE A 197 -3.13 -21.03 -1.08
CA ILE A 197 -3.77 -20.95 -2.39
C ILE A 197 -4.38 -19.56 -2.64
N TYR A 198 -4.12 -19.00 -3.82
CA TYR A 198 -4.89 -17.89 -4.40
C TYR A 198 -5.78 -18.44 -5.52
N LYS A 199 -7.07 -18.63 -5.24
CA LYS A 199 -8.05 -19.23 -6.15
C LYS A 199 -8.30 -18.36 -7.37
N LYS A 200 -8.38 -17.04 -7.18
CA LYS A 200 -8.64 -16.10 -8.28
C LYS A 200 -7.46 -15.98 -9.24
N ALA A 201 -6.24 -15.85 -8.71
CA ALA A 201 -5.02 -15.79 -9.51
C ALA A 201 -4.56 -17.16 -10.03
N LYS A 202 -5.18 -18.24 -9.53
CA LYS A 202 -4.75 -19.63 -9.74
C LYS A 202 -3.28 -19.83 -9.38
N ILE A 203 -2.89 -19.41 -8.18
CA ILE A 203 -1.53 -19.59 -7.67
C ILE A 203 -1.57 -20.52 -6.46
N ALA A 204 -0.64 -21.48 -6.43
CA ALA A 204 -0.44 -22.41 -5.33
C ALA A 204 0.97 -22.21 -4.77
N ILE A 205 1.07 -21.88 -3.49
CA ILE A 205 2.34 -21.63 -2.80
C ILE A 205 2.79 -22.88 -2.07
N PHE A 206 4.07 -23.18 -2.20
CA PHE A 206 4.80 -24.20 -1.47
C PHE A 206 5.92 -23.54 -0.66
N CYS A 207 5.90 -23.70 0.65
CA CYS A 207 6.88 -23.19 1.59
C CYS A 207 7.94 -24.27 1.82
N ASP A 208 9.01 -24.24 1.05
CA ASP A 208 10.11 -25.20 1.14
C ASP A 208 10.96 -24.86 2.36
N GLY A 209 10.61 -25.45 3.52
CA GLY A 209 11.36 -25.32 4.77
C GLY A 209 12.52 -26.32 4.89
N SER A 210 13.33 -26.19 5.97
CA SER A 210 14.54 -27.00 6.25
C SER A 210 14.33 -28.53 6.39
N VAL A 211 13.11 -29.02 6.29
CA VAL A 211 12.77 -30.46 6.41
C VAL A 211 12.77 -31.16 5.03
N HIS A 212 12.94 -30.40 3.93
CA HIS A 212 12.87 -30.89 2.54
C HIS A 212 14.24 -31.12 1.86
N ASP A 213 15.34 -31.17 2.60
CA ASP A 213 16.71 -31.22 2.06
C ASP A 213 17.14 -32.59 1.47
N SER A 214 16.29 -33.63 1.50
CA SER A 214 16.65 -34.90 0.88
C SER A 214 16.42 -34.86 -0.65
N PRO A 215 17.39 -35.34 -1.48
CA PRO A 215 17.27 -35.31 -2.94
C PRO A 215 16.04 -36.05 -3.47
N GLU A 216 15.62 -37.10 -2.76
CA GLU A 216 14.46 -37.94 -3.09
C GLU A 216 13.14 -37.19 -2.89
N GLN A 217 13.11 -36.26 -1.93
CA GLN A 217 11.93 -35.45 -1.61
C GLN A 217 11.80 -34.26 -2.55
N GLN A 218 12.91 -33.60 -2.88
CA GLN A 218 12.94 -32.56 -3.93
C GLN A 218 12.42 -33.06 -5.28
N GLN A 219 12.78 -34.30 -5.66
CA GLN A 219 12.31 -34.88 -6.92
C GLN A 219 10.81 -35.24 -6.88
N ARG A 220 10.27 -35.64 -5.72
CA ARG A 220 8.83 -35.86 -5.54
C ARG A 220 8.06 -34.55 -5.56
N ASP A 221 8.53 -33.54 -4.87
CA ASP A 221 7.88 -32.22 -4.77
C ASP A 221 7.83 -31.56 -6.16
N ARG A 222 8.91 -31.68 -6.95
CA ARG A 222 8.94 -31.21 -8.34
C ARG A 222 7.89 -31.91 -9.22
N VAL A 223 7.82 -33.24 -9.17
CA VAL A 223 6.85 -34.00 -9.96
C VAL A 223 5.42 -33.67 -9.53
N GLN A 224 5.18 -33.43 -8.24
CA GLN A 224 3.86 -33.04 -7.73
C GLN A 224 3.45 -31.65 -8.23
N ARG A 225 4.39 -30.69 -8.28
CA ARG A 225 4.15 -29.35 -8.82
C ARG A 225 3.87 -29.38 -10.32
N GLU A 226 4.70 -30.06 -11.10
CA GLU A 226 4.49 -30.20 -12.56
C GLU A 226 3.14 -30.87 -12.88
N ASN A 227 2.72 -31.84 -12.06
CA ASN A 227 1.38 -32.45 -12.17
C ASN A 227 0.27 -31.47 -11.79
N LEU A 228 0.44 -30.66 -10.73
CA LEU A 228 -0.53 -29.64 -10.35
C LEU A 228 -0.76 -28.65 -11.51
N GLU A 229 0.32 -28.10 -12.06
CA GLU A 229 0.24 -27.09 -13.12
C GLU A 229 -0.44 -27.64 -14.38
N SER A 230 -0.06 -28.85 -14.80
CA SER A 230 -0.60 -29.49 -16.01
C SER A 230 -2.07 -29.89 -15.90
N VAL A 231 -2.55 -30.26 -14.71
CA VAL A 231 -3.92 -30.79 -14.51
C VAL A 231 -4.91 -29.68 -14.13
N THR A 232 -4.48 -28.65 -13.41
CA THR A 232 -5.39 -27.68 -12.77
C THR A 232 -5.27 -26.26 -13.34
N GLY A 233 -4.17 -25.97 -14.05
CA GLY A 233 -3.85 -24.63 -14.52
C GLY A 233 -3.51 -23.66 -13.39
N TYR A 234 -3.23 -24.15 -12.19
CA TYR A 234 -2.58 -23.35 -11.14
C TYR A 234 -1.10 -23.19 -11.47
N MET A 235 -0.53 -22.03 -11.17
CA MET A 235 0.91 -21.78 -11.18
C MET A 235 1.48 -22.17 -9.81
N ALA A 236 2.50 -23.02 -9.79
CA ALA A 236 3.17 -23.39 -8.55
C ALA A 236 4.31 -22.40 -8.24
N VAL A 237 4.20 -21.70 -7.12
CA VAL A 237 5.24 -20.79 -6.61
C VAL A 237 5.88 -21.43 -5.39
N SER A 238 7.20 -21.64 -5.42
CA SER A 238 7.95 -22.08 -4.24
C SER A 238 8.57 -20.87 -3.55
N ILE A 239 8.46 -20.83 -2.22
CA ILE A 239 9.18 -19.92 -1.35
C ILE A 239 10.21 -20.74 -0.59
N ASN A 240 11.49 -20.45 -0.80
CA ASN A 240 12.61 -21.16 -0.22
C ASN A 240 13.15 -20.42 1.01
N TYR A 241 13.32 -21.15 2.12
CA TYR A 241 13.85 -20.60 3.38
C TYR A 241 15.32 -20.15 3.33
N GLN A 242 16.08 -20.63 2.33
CA GLN A 242 17.50 -20.26 2.13
C GLN A 242 17.66 -18.96 1.32
N GLU A 243 16.61 -18.51 0.63
CA GLU A 243 16.62 -17.31 -0.19
C GLU A 243 16.03 -16.11 0.56
N ASP A 244 16.26 -14.90 0.04
CA ASP A 244 15.70 -13.69 0.63
C ASP A 244 14.17 -13.70 0.53
N LEU A 245 13.50 -13.66 1.68
CA LEU A 245 12.04 -13.76 1.75
C LEU A 245 11.36 -12.54 1.11
N LEU A 246 11.92 -11.34 1.28
CA LEU A 246 11.31 -10.12 0.75
C LEU A 246 11.29 -10.11 -0.78
N SER A 247 12.41 -10.45 -1.41
CA SER A 247 12.51 -10.55 -2.87
C SER A 247 11.53 -11.57 -3.46
N GLN A 248 11.34 -12.71 -2.79
CA GLN A 248 10.37 -13.73 -3.20
C GLN A 248 8.92 -13.26 -3.03
N LEU A 249 8.64 -12.49 -1.98
CA LEU A 249 7.32 -11.90 -1.76
C LEU A 249 7.01 -10.76 -2.74
N GLU A 250 8.00 -9.98 -3.17
CA GLU A 250 7.84 -9.01 -4.25
C GLU A 250 7.46 -9.68 -5.58
N TYR A 251 8.12 -10.81 -5.89
CA TYR A 251 7.76 -11.61 -7.05
C TYR A 251 6.32 -12.15 -6.93
N LEU A 252 5.94 -12.72 -5.78
CA LEU A 252 4.57 -13.17 -5.53
C LEU A 252 3.57 -12.03 -5.70
N HIS A 253 3.86 -10.85 -5.17
CA HIS A 253 3.00 -9.67 -5.27
C HIS A 253 2.78 -9.24 -6.72
N SER A 254 3.78 -9.41 -7.60
CA SER A 254 3.63 -9.11 -9.03
C SER A 254 2.69 -10.06 -9.78
N LEU A 255 2.36 -11.21 -9.21
CA LEU A 255 1.54 -12.25 -9.84
C LEU A 255 0.06 -12.26 -9.41
N ILE A 256 -0.28 -11.62 -8.28
CA ILE A 256 -1.63 -11.62 -7.67
C ILE A 256 -2.41 -10.34 -7.95
#